data_AF-A0A1V5XF27-F1
#
_entry.id   AF-A0A1V5XF27-F1
#
_cell.length_a   1.000
_cell.length_b   1.000
_cell.length_c   1.000
_cell.angle_alpha   90.00
_cell.angle_beta   90.00
_cell.angle_gamma   90.00
#
_symmetry.space_group_name_H-M   'P 1'
#
loop_
_entity.id
_entity.type
_entity.pdbx_description
1 polymer ?
#
loop_
_entity_poly.entity_id
_entity_poly.type
_entity_poly.pdbx_seq_one_letter_code
_entity_poly.pdbx_strand_id
1 'polypeptide(L)'
;MAKLFLKTENGVLPIEQSQIKKYNLEVGEISPYTNYCIVDENGNDKKRKKTKNKSHHSIDEIMDEGIVFSTSEILDIAQGADAVIEDT
;
A
#
# COMPACT_ATOMS: atom_id res chain seq x y z
N MET A 1 14.39 12.74 22.47
CA MET A 1 14.25 11.71 21.40
C MET A 1 13.09 10.82 21.78
N ALA A 2 12.17 10.53 20.86
CA ALA A 2 11.02 9.69 21.14
C ALA A 2 11.45 8.21 21.28
N LYS A 3 10.95 7.53 22.32
CA LYS A 3 11.09 6.09 22.47
C LYS A 3 9.88 5.44 21.81
N LEU A 4 10.14 4.47 20.93
CA LEU A 4 9.11 3.73 20.22
C LEU A 4 9.18 2.26 20.62
N PHE A 5 8.02 1.63 20.58
CA PHE A 5 7.87 0.24 20.96
C PHE A 5 7.01 -0.50 19.93
N LEU A 6 7.18 -1.83 19.81
CA LEU A 6 6.33 -2.70 19.02
C LEU A 6 5.29 -3.35 19.91
N LYS A 7 4.02 -3.24 19.51
CA LYS A 7 2.91 -3.96 20.15
C LYS A 7 2.83 -5.37 19.58
N THR A 8 3.30 -6.33 20.34
CA THR A 8 3.21 -7.77 20.05
C THR A 8 2.11 -8.42 20.89
N GLU A 9 1.69 -9.65 20.56
CA GLU A 9 0.71 -10.40 21.36
C GLU A 9 1.20 -10.68 22.79
N ASN A 10 2.52 -10.81 22.97
CA ASN A 10 3.17 -11.10 24.24
C ASN A 10 3.55 -9.84 25.04
N GLY A 11 3.23 -8.65 24.55
CA GLY A 11 3.54 -7.38 25.22
C GLY A 11 4.22 -6.35 24.31
N VAL A 12 4.90 -5.41 24.96
CA VAL A 12 5.48 -4.22 24.32
C VAL A 12 7.00 -4.36 24.23
N LEU A 13 7.56 -4.40 23.03
CA LEU A 13 8.99 -4.58 22.79
C LEU A 13 9.66 -3.22 22.44
N PRO A 14 10.71 -2.78 23.16
CA PRO A 14 11.39 -1.54 22.84
C PRO A 14 12.14 -1.63 21.50
N ILE A 15 12.09 -0.55 20.70
CA ILE A 15 12.84 -0.44 19.44
C ILE A 15 14.13 0.36 19.69
N GLU A 16 15.23 -0.14 19.14
CA GLU A 16 16.52 0.54 19.18
C GLU A 16 16.50 1.88 18.44
N GLN A 17 17.09 2.92 19.03
CA GLN A 17 17.08 4.27 18.46
C GLN A 17 17.76 4.35 17.10
N SER A 18 18.77 3.51 16.86
CA SER A 18 19.45 3.39 15.58
C SER A 18 18.50 2.93 14.46
N GLN A 19 17.56 2.03 14.78
CA GLN A 19 16.56 1.56 13.83
C GLN A 19 15.49 2.63 13.57
N ILE A 20 15.05 3.34 14.62
CA ILE A 20 14.10 4.45 14.49
C ILE A 20 14.63 5.51 13.52
N LYS A 21 15.91 5.90 13.67
CA LYS A 21 16.53 6.87 12.77
C LYS A 21 16.74 6.35 11.36
N LYS A 22 17.22 5.10 11.23
CA LYS A 22 17.53 4.49 9.93
C LYS A 22 16.29 4.36 9.05
N TYR A 23 15.17 4.00 9.66
CA TYR A 23 13.91 3.73 8.95
C TYR A 23 12.87 4.84 9.13
N ASN A 24 13.23 5.94 9.81
CA ASN A 24 12.35 7.07 10.11
C ASN A 24 10.96 6.64 10.65
N LEU A 25 10.97 5.73 11.63
CA LEU A 25 9.76 5.10 12.15
C LEU A 25 8.88 6.10 12.93
N GLU A 26 7.57 6.06 12.72
CA GLU A 26 6.60 6.87 13.45
C GLU A 26 5.56 6.04 14.23
N VAL A 27 4.96 6.66 15.26
CA VAL A 27 3.87 6.04 16.04
C VAL A 27 2.66 5.79 15.15
N GLY A 28 2.12 4.57 15.23
CA GLY A 28 0.99 4.11 14.44
C GLY A 28 1.37 3.49 13.10
N GLU A 29 2.65 3.46 12.72
CA GLU A 29 3.08 2.70 11.54
C GLU A 29 3.11 1.19 11.80
N ILE A 30 2.92 0.42 10.74
CA ILE A 30 3.02 -1.04 10.77
C ILE A 30 4.42 -1.39 10.27
N SER A 31 5.17 -2.16 11.06
CA SER A 31 6.49 -2.63 10.64
C SER A 31 6.35 -3.56 9.43
N PRO A 32 7.06 -3.32 8.31
CA PRO A 32 6.96 -4.14 7.11
C PRO A 32 7.50 -5.57 7.31
N TYR A 33 8.34 -5.77 8.33
CA TYR A 33 9.00 -7.07 8.55
C TYR A 33 8.24 -7.95 9.54
N THR A 34 7.58 -7.35 10.53
CA THR A 34 6.91 -8.09 11.61
C THR A 34 5.39 -7.90 11.63
N ASN A 35 4.85 -7.01 10.80
CA ASN A 35 3.45 -6.59 10.78
C ASN A 35 2.91 -6.10 12.14
N TYR A 36 3.78 -5.83 13.11
CA TYR A 36 3.39 -5.27 14.40
C TYR A 36 3.27 -3.76 14.32
N CYS A 37 2.33 -3.21 15.11
CA CYS A 37 2.08 -1.79 15.20
C CYS A 37 3.11 -1.12 16.12
N ILE A 38 3.64 0.01 15.68
CA ILE A 38 4.57 0.83 16.46
C ILE A 38 3.75 1.75 17.37
N VAL A 39 4.02 1.70 18.67
CA VAL A 39 3.34 2.45 19.72
C VAL A 39 4.32 3.33 20.49
N ASP A 40 3.79 4.36 21.15
CA ASP A 40 4.56 5.19 22.08
C ASP A 40 4.79 4.49 23.43
N GLU A 41 5.49 5.17 24.33
CA GLU A 41 5.75 4.69 25.71
C GLU A 41 4.49 4.43 26.55
N ASN A 42 3.35 5.00 26.15
CA ASN A 42 2.06 4.81 26.79
C ASN A 42 1.22 3.71 26.10
N GLY A 43 1.78 3.04 25.09
CA GLY A 43 1.08 2.04 24.30
C GLY A 43 0.00 2.62 23.37
N ASN A 44 0.00 3.94 23.17
CA ASN A 44 -0.91 4.59 22.25
C ASN A 44 -0.40 4.48 20.81
N ASP A 45 -1.28 4.06 19.93
CA ASP A 45 -1.10 3.94 18.49
C ASP A 45 -1.71 5.13 17.75
N LYS A 46 -1.69 6.34 18.36
CA LYS A 46 -2.31 7.54 17.78
C LYS A 46 -1.64 7.91 16.45
N LYS A 47 -2.10 7.27 15.36
CA LYS A 47 -1.99 7.78 14.01
C LYS A 47 -2.59 9.19 14.07
N ARG A 48 -1.82 10.19 13.63
CA ARG A 48 -2.45 11.37 13.03
C ARG A 48 -3.45 10.80 12.04
N LYS A 49 -4.75 11.09 12.23
CA LYS A 49 -5.79 10.70 11.28
C LYS A 49 -5.32 11.21 9.92
N LYS A 50 -4.71 10.35 9.09
CA LYS A 50 -4.72 10.54 7.65
C LYS A 50 -6.21 10.48 7.35
N THR A 51 -6.80 11.64 7.08
CA THR A 51 -8.12 11.76 6.48
C THR A 51 -8.18 10.64 5.44
N LYS A 52 -9.02 9.63 5.69
CA LYS A 52 -9.23 8.56 4.73
C LYS A 52 -9.94 9.19 3.54
N ASN A 53 -9.18 9.87 2.68
CA ASN A 53 -9.56 9.94 1.29
C ASN A 53 -9.40 8.50 0.82
N LYS A 54 -10.53 7.79 0.77
CA LYS A 54 -10.64 6.56 0.00
C LYS A 54 -10.41 6.93 -1.47
N SER A 55 -9.17 7.20 -1.87
CA SER A 55 -8.81 7.01 -3.26
C SER A 55 -8.67 5.50 -3.40
N HIS A 56 -9.76 4.87 -3.82
CA HIS A 56 -9.61 3.69 -4.65
C HIS A 56 -8.51 4.03 -5.66
N HIS A 57 -7.39 3.30 -5.66
CA HIS A 57 -6.58 3.23 -6.86
C HIS A 57 -7.47 2.56 -7.91
N SER A 58 -8.31 3.38 -8.56
CA SER A 58 -8.57 3.19 -9.97
C SER A 58 -7.22 3.26 -10.68
N ILE A 59 -7.13 2.49 -11.74
CA ILE A 59 -6.07 2.30 -12.73
C ILE A 59 -5.60 3.62 -13.41
N ASP A 60 -5.79 4.78 -12.79
CA ASP A 60 -5.67 6.10 -13.41
C ASP A 60 -4.24 6.65 -13.51
N GLU A 61 -3.20 5.93 -13.07
CA GLU A 61 -1.80 6.35 -13.23
C GLU A 61 -1.04 5.57 -14.32
N ILE A 62 -1.76 5.11 -15.35
CA ILE A 62 -1.14 4.72 -16.64
C ILE A 62 -1.93 5.40 -17.76
N MET A 63 -1.91 6.74 -17.79
CA MET A 63 -2.40 7.54 -18.91
C MET A 63 -1.34 8.58 -19.27
N ASP A 64 -0.23 8.16 -19.86
CA ASP A 64 0.70 9.12 -20.49
C ASP A 64 0.51 9.20 -22.00
N GLU A 65 -0.02 8.17 -22.69
CA GLU A 65 -0.24 8.27 -24.15
C GLU A 65 -1.11 7.14 -24.71
N GLY A 66 -2.41 7.08 -24.38
CA GLY A 66 -3.26 6.09 -25.02
C GLY A 66 -4.62 5.90 -24.36
N ILE A 67 -5.61 5.66 -25.21
CA ILE A 67 -7.01 5.38 -24.90
C ILE A 67 -7.12 4.38 -23.75
N VAL A 68 -7.96 4.71 -22.75
CA VAL A 68 -8.21 3.82 -21.63
C VAL A 68 -9.32 2.85 -21.98
N PHE A 69 -8.94 1.59 -22.09
CA PHE A 69 -9.85 0.48 -22.28
C PHE A 69 -10.16 -0.17 -20.94
N SER A 70 -11.43 -0.43 -20.68
CA SER A 70 -11.87 -1.33 -19.62
C SER A 70 -11.41 -2.77 -19.91
N THR A 71 -11.30 -3.60 -18.88
CA THR A 71 -10.93 -5.02 -19.04
C THR A 71 -11.88 -5.77 -19.98
N SER A 72 -13.15 -5.35 -20.06
CA SER A 72 -14.13 -5.88 -21.02
C SER A 72 -13.83 -5.45 -22.46
N GLU A 73 -13.45 -4.19 -22.71
CA GLU A 73 -13.08 -3.70 -24.05
C GLU A 73 -11.79 -4.35 -24.56
N ILE A 74 -10.80 -4.57 -23.69
CA ILE A 74 -9.55 -5.27 -24.06
C ILE A 74 -9.83 -6.71 -24.50
N LEU A 75 -10.75 -7.40 -23.81
CA LEU A 75 -11.15 -8.77 -24.16
C LEU A 75 -11.93 -8.85 -25.46
N ASP A 76 -12.82 -7.88 -25.73
CA ASP A 76 -13.59 -7.80 -26.96
C ASP A 76 -12.69 -7.55 -28.18
N ILE A 77 -11.69 -6.65 -28.05
CA ILE A 77 -10.65 -6.43 -29.08
C ILE A 77 -9.80 -7.69 -29.30
N ALA A 78 -9.38 -8.36 -28.22
CA ALA A 78 -8.55 -9.56 -28.30
C ALA A 78 -9.28 -10.74 -28.96
N GLN A 79 -10.61 -10.84 -28.77
CA GLN A 79 -11.43 -11.88 -29.40
C GLN A 79 -11.76 -11.57 -30.87
N GLY A 80 -11.81 -10.28 -31.27
CA GLY A 80 -12.09 -9.87 -32.65
C GLY A 80 -10.90 -9.93 -33.62
N ALA A 81 -9.70 -10.29 -33.16
CA ALA A 81 -8.48 -10.28 -33.98
C ALA A 81 -8.27 -11.55 -34.86
N ASP A 82 -9.13 -12.57 -34.74
CA ASP A 82 -9.08 -13.79 -35.57
C ASP A 82 -10.37 -13.95 -36.40
N ALA A 83 -10.70 -12.92 -37.19
CA ALA A 83 -11.54 -13.13 -38.37
C ALA A 83 -10.59 -13.48 -39.53
N VAL A 84 -10.36 -14.78 -39.73
CA VAL A 84 -9.65 -15.29 -40.89
C VAL A 84 -10.43 -14.86 -42.14
N ILE A 85 -9.86 -13.94 -42.93
CA ILE A 85 -10.30 -13.72 -44.31
C ILE A 85 -9.71 -14.88 -45.10
N GLU A 86 -10.44 -15.99 -45.20
CA GLU A 86 -10.19 -16.99 -46.24
C GLU A 86 -10.79 -16.47 -47.55
N ASP A 87 -9.99 -15.72 -48.31
CA ASP A 87 -10.27 -15.47 -49.73
C ASP A 87 -10.03 -16.77 -50.51
N THR A 88 -11.10 -17.37 -51.04
CA THR A 88 -11.06 -18.41 -52.09
C THR A 88 -11.35 -17.79 -53.44
#